data_AF-R7Q5M3-F1
#
_entry.id   AF-R7Q5M3-F1
#
_cell.length_a   1.000
_cell.length_b   1.000
_cell.length_c   1.000
_cell.angle_alpha   90.00
_cell.angle_beta   90.00
_cell.angle_gamma   90.00
#
_symmetry.space_group_name_H-M   'P 1'
#
loop_
_entity.id
_entity.type
_entity.pdbx_description
1 polymer ?
#
loop_
_entity_poly.entity_id
_entity_poly.type
_entity_poly.pdbx_seq_one_letter_code
_entity_poly.pdbx_strand_id
1 'polypeptide(L)'
;MSPEALSRFFLCIAVILCTLSSGEETSRAATSAGTDGGSQSSSDKVFLRSITALTFSENGRTSSRSGPGRSELACVGGSASGLWLFSNYFPHQVQCKNIGWDGASIQWACEGHLDDYVEFGPDTQVKCQPYDRDNASDGYVLRDSCRLEYTLNFSTFHVSFVHVVYGSILTLALLWFYYQTRFFVHRFFKRRQEEIDKKNAEKEHNP
;
A
#
# COMPACT_ATOMS: atom_id res chain seq x y z
N MET A 1 48.72 -9.21 3.10
CA MET A 1 47.80 -8.05 3.09
C MET A 1 47.94 -7.39 4.47
N SER A 2 48.55 -6.21 4.54
CA SER A 2 49.04 -5.63 5.80
C SER A 2 47.90 -5.08 6.68
N PRO A 3 47.97 -5.23 8.02
CA PRO A 3 46.92 -4.80 8.97
C PRO A 3 46.65 -3.27 8.95
N GLU A 4 47.60 -2.49 8.42
CA GLU A 4 47.48 -1.04 8.21
C GLU A 4 46.47 -0.64 7.11
N ALA A 5 46.14 -1.56 6.19
CA ALA A 5 45.21 -1.27 5.09
C ALA A 5 43.73 -1.38 5.51
N LEU A 6 43.42 -2.22 6.50
CA LEU A 6 42.05 -2.40 7.00
C LEU A 6 41.61 -1.22 7.88
N SER A 7 42.50 -0.71 8.73
CA SER A 7 42.22 0.44 9.61
C SER A 7 41.83 1.71 8.82
N ARG A 8 42.51 1.95 7.69
CA ARG A 8 42.22 3.10 6.81
C ARG A 8 40.90 2.92 6.05
N PHE A 9 40.53 1.69 5.70
CA PHE A 9 39.27 1.40 5.00
C PHE A 9 38.04 1.62 5.91
N PHE A 10 38.12 1.19 7.18
CA PHE A 10 37.04 1.41 8.15
C PHE A 10 36.88 2.88 8.55
N LEU A 11 37.97 3.64 8.64
CA LEU A 11 37.91 5.09 8.87
C LEU A 11 37.26 5.84 7.69
N CYS A 12 37.54 5.46 6.45
CA CYS A 12 36.90 6.07 5.28
C CYS A 12 35.38 5.76 5.21
N ILE A 13 34.95 4.56 5.56
CA ILE A 13 33.52 4.19 5.59
C ILE A 13 32.77 4.97 6.69
N ALA A 14 33.38 5.15 7.86
CA ALA A 14 32.78 5.93 8.95
C ALA A 14 32.61 7.42 8.61
N VAL A 15 33.58 8.02 7.90
CA VAL A 15 33.50 9.42 7.47
C VAL A 15 32.43 9.61 6.38
N ILE A 16 32.31 8.67 5.44
CA ILE A 16 31.27 8.73 4.38
C ILE A 16 29.86 8.55 4.97
N LEU A 17 29.70 7.68 5.99
CA LEU A 17 28.42 7.49 6.68
C LEU A 17 28.01 8.71 7.52
N CYS A 18 28.96 9.43 8.11
CA CYS A 18 28.66 10.66 8.88
C CYS A 18 28.26 11.85 7.99
N THR A 19 28.76 11.94 6.74
CA THR A 19 28.45 13.07 5.84
C THR A 19 27.09 12.96 5.13
N LEU A 20 26.43 11.80 5.15
CA LEU A 20 25.08 11.62 4.60
C LEU A 20 23.96 11.87 5.62
N SER A 21 24.30 12.13 6.89
CA SER A 21 23.32 12.36 7.97
C SER A 21 23.00 13.84 8.23
N SER A 22 23.69 14.79 7.61
CA SER A 22 23.40 16.22 7.76
C SER A 22 22.74 16.77 6.50
N GLY A 23 21.53 16.29 6.22
CA GLY A 23 20.54 17.02 5.43
C GLY A 23 19.82 17.99 6.35
N GLU A 24 20.19 19.26 6.24
CA GLU A 24 19.53 20.40 6.86
C GLU A 24 18.18 20.63 6.18
N GLU A 25 17.06 20.29 6.84
CA GLU A 25 15.76 20.87 6.51
C GLU A 25 15.26 21.67 7.70
N THR A 26 15.19 22.97 7.42
CA THR A 26 14.74 24.05 8.27
C THR A 26 13.29 23.81 8.67
N SER A 27 13.07 23.89 9.98
CA SER A 27 11.76 23.97 10.60
C SER A 27 10.94 25.13 10.02
N ARG A 28 9.83 24.81 9.36
CA ARG A 28 8.67 25.72 9.27
C ARG A 28 7.46 25.03 9.86
N ALA A 29 7.12 25.44 11.08
CA ALA A 29 5.78 25.27 11.61
C ALA A 29 4.83 26.14 10.75
N ALA A 30 4.12 25.51 9.82
CA ALA A 30 2.98 26.13 9.18
C ALA A 30 1.76 25.90 10.08
N THR A 31 1.50 26.85 10.97
CA THR A 31 0.18 27.01 11.59
C THR A 31 -0.75 27.57 10.52
N SER A 32 -1.38 26.70 9.72
CA SER A 32 -2.57 27.08 8.96
C SER A 32 -3.80 26.70 9.78
N ALA A 33 -4.10 27.55 10.77
CA ALA A 33 -5.45 27.66 11.31
C ALA A 33 -6.32 28.33 10.23
N GLY A 34 -6.71 27.54 9.23
CA GLY A 34 -7.75 27.89 8.28
C GLY A 34 -9.10 27.59 8.92
N THR A 35 -9.48 28.36 9.94
CA THR A 35 -10.88 28.49 10.34
C THR A 35 -11.58 29.32 9.27
N ASP A 36 -11.93 28.70 8.14
CA ASP A 36 -13.02 29.19 7.31
C ASP A 36 -14.33 28.78 7.98
N GLY A 37 -14.56 29.41 9.14
CA GLY A 37 -15.88 29.61 9.71
C GLY A 37 -16.63 30.61 8.85
N GLY A 38 -16.93 30.22 7.62
CA GLY A 38 -17.91 30.88 6.78
C GLY A 38 -19.30 30.61 7.35
N SER A 39 -19.63 31.27 8.45
CA SER A 39 -21.02 31.49 8.83
C SER A 39 -21.63 32.44 7.80
N GLN A 40 -21.96 31.91 6.63
CA GLN A 40 -23.02 32.48 5.82
C GLN A 40 -24.31 31.82 6.29
N SER A 41 -25.27 32.63 6.71
CA SER A 41 -26.63 32.21 7.06
C SER A 41 -27.41 31.76 5.80
N SER A 42 -26.85 30.80 5.07
CA SER A 42 -27.60 29.93 4.18
C SER A 42 -28.06 28.76 5.03
N SER A 43 -29.32 28.34 4.90
CA SER A 43 -29.82 27.18 5.65
C SER A 43 -28.86 26.00 5.50
N ASP A 44 -28.42 25.40 6.62
CA ASP A 44 -27.62 24.17 6.60
C ASP A 44 -28.43 22.96 6.11
N LYS A 45 -29.69 23.18 5.71
CA LYS A 45 -30.61 22.21 5.13
C LYS A 45 -30.39 22.15 3.62
N VAL A 46 -29.96 20.99 3.12
CA VAL A 46 -29.74 20.74 1.69
C VAL A 46 -30.60 19.56 1.24
N PHE A 47 -31.28 19.70 0.10
CA PHE A 47 -32.04 18.59 -0.45
C PHE A 47 -31.10 17.58 -1.10
N LEU A 48 -31.09 16.34 -0.60
CA LEU A 48 -30.11 15.31 -0.97
C LEU A 48 -30.07 15.08 -2.49
N ARG A 49 -31.24 15.07 -3.16
CA ARG A 49 -31.31 14.85 -4.62
C ARG A 49 -30.81 16.01 -5.47
N SER A 50 -30.71 17.23 -4.91
CA SER A 50 -30.17 18.39 -5.62
C SER A 50 -28.65 18.42 -5.67
N ILE A 51 -27.98 17.53 -4.91
CA ILE A 51 -26.53 17.46 -4.88
C ILE A 51 -26.02 16.82 -6.16
N THR A 52 -25.20 17.54 -6.91
CA THR A 52 -24.62 17.07 -8.18
C THR A 52 -23.34 16.28 -7.96
N ALA A 53 -22.50 16.73 -7.03
CA ALA A 53 -21.23 16.09 -6.72
C ALA A 53 -20.85 16.32 -5.25
N LEU A 54 -20.09 15.38 -4.70
CA LEU A 54 -19.49 15.42 -3.37
C LEU A 54 -18.01 15.13 -3.53
N THR A 55 -17.16 15.86 -2.81
CA THR A 55 -15.72 15.61 -2.79
C THR A 55 -15.32 15.39 -1.35
N PHE A 56 -14.70 14.24 -1.09
CA PHE A 56 -14.26 13.80 0.23
C PHE A 56 -12.74 13.82 0.29
N SER A 57 -12.21 14.31 1.40
CA SER A 57 -10.77 14.38 1.67
C SER A 57 -10.38 13.46 2.82
N GLU A 58 -9.19 12.88 2.78
CA GLU A 58 -8.65 12.02 3.86
C GLU A 58 -8.63 12.75 5.21
N ASN A 59 -8.20 14.01 5.21
CA ASN A 59 -8.12 14.82 6.42
C ASN A 59 -9.41 15.64 6.66
N GLY A 60 -10.42 15.46 5.82
CA GLY A 60 -11.70 16.15 5.89
C GLY A 60 -12.55 15.67 7.07
N ARG A 61 -13.32 16.59 7.66
CA ARG A 61 -14.22 16.28 8.77
C ARG A 61 -15.63 16.72 8.43
N THR A 62 -16.58 15.82 8.64
CA THR A 62 -17.99 16.11 8.41
C THR A 62 -18.53 17.07 9.47
N SER A 63 -19.45 17.95 9.08
CA SER A 63 -20.28 18.67 10.03
C SER A 63 -21.19 17.68 10.78
N SER A 64 -21.51 17.98 12.03
CA SER A 64 -22.41 17.17 12.85
C SER A 64 -23.16 18.03 13.84
N ARG A 65 -24.47 17.78 13.96
CA ARG A 65 -25.31 18.38 15.01
C ARG A 65 -25.22 17.66 16.35
N SER A 66 -24.57 16.50 16.38
CA SER A 66 -24.60 15.57 17.53
C SER A 66 -23.28 15.51 18.30
N GLY A 67 -22.27 16.28 17.92
CA GLY A 67 -20.94 16.23 18.50
C GLY A 67 -19.83 16.52 17.48
N PRO A 68 -18.57 16.12 17.75
CA PRO A 68 -17.45 16.38 16.85
C PRO A 68 -17.64 15.64 15.51
N GLY A 69 -17.20 16.30 14.44
CA GLY A 69 -17.22 15.76 13.08
C GLY A 69 -16.45 14.46 12.94
N ARG A 70 -16.98 13.55 12.11
CA ARG A 70 -16.35 12.27 11.76
C ARG A 70 -15.44 12.46 10.55
N SER A 71 -14.57 11.49 10.30
CA SER A 71 -13.80 11.45 9.05
C SER A 71 -14.74 11.34 7.85
N GLU A 72 -14.52 12.19 6.84
CA GLU A 72 -15.23 12.16 5.55
C GLU A 72 -14.99 10.86 4.80
N LEU A 73 -13.75 10.34 4.82
CA LEU A 73 -13.39 9.05 4.26
C LEU A 73 -13.33 7.98 5.36
N ALA A 74 -14.02 6.86 5.15
CA ALA A 74 -14.07 5.76 6.10
C ALA A 74 -13.89 4.41 5.40
N CYS A 75 -12.74 3.77 5.62
CA CYS A 75 -12.52 2.40 5.21
C CYS A 75 -13.24 1.46 6.21
N VAL A 76 -14.30 0.79 5.76
CA VAL A 76 -15.14 -0.07 6.62
C VAL A 76 -14.81 -1.57 6.48
N GLY A 77 -14.00 -1.96 5.50
CA GLY A 77 -13.61 -3.36 5.28
C GLY A 77 -13.03 -3.60 3.90
N GLY A 78 -12.95 -4.87 3.51
CA GLY A 78 -12.34 -5.33 2.25
C GLY A 78 -11.03 -6.09 2.47
N SER A 79 -10.52 -6.74 1.42
CA SER A 79 -9.30 -7.57 1.54
C SER A 79 -8.04 -6.76 1.84
N ALA A 80 -8.00 -5.49 1.44
CA ALA A 80 -6.86 -4.60 1.64
C ALA A 80 -7.02 -3.65 2.84
N SER A 81 -8.17 -3.65 3.53
CA SER A 81 -8.46 -2.67 4.59
C SER A 81 -7.54 -2.76 5.82
N GLY A 82 -6.94 -3.93 6.08
CA GLY A 82 -6.03 -4.15 7.20
C GLY A 82 -4.62 -3.60 7.00
N LEU A 83 -4.29 -3.10 5.81
CA LEU A 83 -2.95 -2.68 5.43
C LEU A 83 -2.67 -1.20 5.72
N TRP A 84 -3.00 -0.72 6.92
CA TRP A 84 -2.83 0.71 7.28
C TRP A 84 -1.38 1.21 7.13
N LEU A 85 -0.39 0.32 7.20
CA LEU A 85 1.03 0.64 7.03
C LEU A 85 1.36 1.12 5.61
N PHE A 86 0.52 0.82 4.62
CA PHE A 86 0.69 1.22 3.23
C PHE A 86 -0.24 2.39 2.90
N SER A 87 0.16 3.59 3.32
CA SER A 87 -0.63 4.83 3.12
C SER A 87 -1.03 5.06 1.65
N ASN A 88 -0.20 4.62 0.69
CA ASN A 88 -0.45 4.79 -0.75
C ASN A 88 -1.66 3.99 -1.26
N TYR A 89 -2.14 3.00 -0.50
CA TYR A 89 -3.31 2.22 -0.89
C TYR A 89 -4.63 2.94 -0.56
N PHE A 90 -4.60 3.94 0.32
CA PHE A 90 -5.77 4.69 0.70
C PHE A 90 -5.87 5.96 -0.13
N PRO A 91 -7.08 6.34 -0.60
CA PRO A 91 -7.24 7.52 -1.44
C PRO A 91 -7.16 8.79 -0.60
N HIS A 92 -6.37 9.78 -1.06
CA HIS A 92 -6.32 11.10 -0.43
C HIS A 92 -7.56 11.96 -0.72
N GLN A 93 -8.15 11.78 -1.90
CA GLN A 93 -9.35 12.49 -2.34
C GLN A 93 -10.23 11.56 -3.18
N VAL A 94 -11.53 11.61 -2.94
CA VAL A 94 -12.54 10.88 -3.71
C VAL A 94 -13.65 11.83 -4.13
N GLN A 95 -14.01 11.83 -5.40
CA GLN A 95 -15.12 12.59 -5.94
C GLN A 95 -16.26 11.65 -6.32
N CYS A 96 -17.42 11.84 -5.71
CA CYS A 96 -18.64 11.13 -6.03
C CYS A 96 -19.60 12.03 -6.80
N LYS A 97 -20.06 11.56 -7.95
CA LYS A 97 -21.03 12.25 -8.80
C LYS A 97 -22.38 11.54 -8.70
N ASN A 98 -23.45 12.31 -8.67
CA ASN A 98 -24.80 11.78 -8.75
C ASN A 98 -25.08 11.33 -10.18
N ILE A 99 -25.24 10.03 -10.39
CA ILE A 99 -25.49 9.43 -11.72
C ILE A 99 -26.97 9.14 -11.97
N GLY A 100 -27.82 9.23 -10.95
CA GLY A 100 -29.24 8.98 -11.09
C GLY A 100 -29.96 8.72 -9.78
N TRP A 101 -31.28 8.51 -9.90
CA TRP A 101 -32.17 8.17 -8.81
C TRP A 101 -33.01 6.96 -9.21
N ASP A 102 -33.01 5.92 -8.38
CA ASP A 102 -33.69 4.64 -8.67
C ASP A 102 -35.14 4.56 -8.15
N GLY A 103 -35.62 5.61 -7.49
CA GLY A 103 -36.92 5.64 -6.82
C GLY A 103 -36.82 5.75 -5.29
N ALA A 104 -35.74 5.21 -4.70
CA ALA A 104 -35.54 5.16 -3.25
C ALA A 104 -34.24 5.86 -2.80
N SER A 105 -33.17 5.79 -3.59
CA SER A 105 -31.84 6.28 -3.25
C SER A 105 -31.14 6.93 -4.45
N ILE A 106 -30.15 7.79 -4.15
CA ILE A 106 -29.26 8.35 -5.17
C ILE A 106 -28.22 7.29 -5.50
N GLN A 107 -28.00 7.08 -6.78
CA GLN A 107 -26.90 6.29 -7.29
C GLN A 107 -25.68 7.20 -7.42
N TRP A 108 -24.61 6.86 -6.71
CA TRP A 108 -23.35 7.62 -6.69
C TRP A 108 -22.28 6.88 -7.46
N ALA A 109 -21.62 7.54 -8.41
CA ALA A 109 -20.38 7.06 -9.01
C ALA A 109 -19.21 7.76 -8.35
N CYS A 110 -18.39 7.01 -7.62
CA CYS A 110 -17.24 7.53 -6.89
C CYS A 110 -15.94 7.18 -7.61
N GLU A 111 -15.15 8.20 -7.91
CA GLU A 111 -13.84 8.11 -8.54
C GLU A 111 -12.81 8.69 -7.58
N GLY A 112 -11.73 7.96 -7.34
CA GLY A 112 -10.66 8.36 -6.43
C GLY A 112 -9.30 8.00 -7.00
N HIS A 113 -8.27 8.71 -6.55
CA HIS A 113 -6.90 8.35 -6.87
C HIS A 113 -6.48 7.18 -5.98
N LEU A 114 -6.50 5.97 -6.56
CA LEU A 114 -6.08 4.73 -5.94
C LEU A 114 -4.85 4.20 -6.68
N ASP A 115 -3.99 3.47 -5.97
CA ASP A 115 -2.89 2.72 -6.59
C ASP A 115 -3.46 1.57 -7.45
N ASP A 116 -2.75 1.18 -8.51
CA ASP A 116 -3.17 0.15 -9.46
C ASP A 116 -3.41 -1.21 -8.78
N TYR A 117 -2.84 -1.44 -7.59
CA TYR A 117 -3.00 -2.68 -6.82
C TYR A 117 -4.32 -2.79 -6.06
N VAL A 118 -5.06 -1.69 -5.91
CA VAL A 118 -6.27 -1.65 -5.08
C VAL A 118 -7.44 -0.99 -5.80
N GLU A 119 -8.63 -1.43 -5.46
CA GLU A 119 -9.87 -0.91 -6.03
C GLU A 119 -10.96 -0.77 -4.97
N PHE A 120 -11.91 0.11 -5.24
CA PHE A 120 -13.11 0.21 -4.42
C PHE A 120 -13.93 -1.06 -4.55
N GLY A 121 -14.31 -1.62 -3.40
CA GLY A 121 -15.21 -2.76 -3.35
C GLY A 121 -16.67 -2.37 -3.61
N PRO A 122 -17.54 -3.38 -3.78
CA PRO A 122 -18.95 -3.18 -4.12
C PRO A 122 -19.75 -2.47 -3.04
N ASP A 123 -19.33 -2.55 -1.77
CA ASP A 123 -20.02 -1.97 -0.62
C ASP A 123 -19.68 -0.48 -0.38
N THR A 124 -19.28 0.24 -1.43
CA THR A 124 -18.93 1.66 -1.36
C THR A 124 -20.19 2.53 -1.42
N GLN A 125 -20.45 3.29 -0.35
CA GLN A 125 -21.69 4.04 -0.18
C GLN A 125 -21.47 5.42 0.46
N VAL A 126 -22.23 6.41 -0.01
CA VAL A 126 -22.27 7.75 0.59
C VAL A 126 -23.35 7.77 1.68
N LYS A 127 -22.98 8.20 2.89
CA LYS A 127 -23.91 8.38 4.01
C LYS A 127 -23.88 9.81 4.50
N CYS A 128 -25.04 10.46 4.52
CA CYS A 128 -25.20 11.82 5.01
C CYS A 128 -26.05 11.84 6.27
N GLN A 129 -25.82 12.84 7.13
CA GLN A 129 -26.67 13.03 8.30
C GLN A 129 -28.00 13.66 7.87
N PRO A 130 -29.17 13.09 8.27
CA PRO A 130 -30.45 13.75 8.05
C PRO A 130 -30.49 15.09 8.78
N TYR A 131 -31.15 16.08 8.19
CA TYR A 131 -31.27 17.40 8.79
C TYR A 131 -32.17 17.38 10.04
N ASP A 132 -33.34 16.76 9.90
CA ASP A 132 -34.31 16.55 10.97
C ASP A 132 -34.26 15.08 11.40
N ARG A 133 -33.87 14.81 12.66
CA ARG A 133 -33.72 13.42 13.17
C ARG A 133 -35.04 12.66 13.17
N ASP A 134 -36.15 13.35 13.39
CA ASP A 134 -37.48 12.75 13.49
C ASP A 134 -38.15 12.54 12.12
N ASN A 135 -37.68 13.25 11.07
CA ASN A 135 -38.27 13.24 9.74
C ASN A 135 -37.22 12.96 8.65
N ALA A 136 -36.46 11.88 8.78
CA ALA A 136 -35.45 11.49 7.79
C ALA A 136 -36.01 11.18 6.37
N SER A 137 -37.33 11.04 6.22
CA SER A 137 -38.02 10.78 4.95
C SER A 137 -38.22 12.03 4.07
N ASP A 138 -37.97 13.23 4.59
CA ASP A 138 -38.13 14.48 3.84
C ASP A 138 -37.04 14.68 2.75
N GLY A 139 -36.01 13.84 2.76
CA GLY A 139 -34.92 13.84 1.79
C GLY A 139 -33.93 14.99 1.99
N TYR A 140 -33.97 15.67 3.13
CA TYR A 140 -33.04 16.75 3.45
C TYR A 140 -31.93 16.29 4.38
N VAL A 141 -30.72 16.75 4.09
CA VAL A 141 -29.51 16.42 4.81
C VAL A 141 -28.83 17.68 5.32
N LEU A 142 -28.01 17.52 6.34
CA LEU A 142 -27.16 18.59 6.83
C LEU A 142 -26.01 18.83 5.84
N ARG A 143 -25.79 20.10 5.49
CA ARG A 143 -24.65 20.53 4.66
C ARG A 143 -23.33 20.02 5.25
N ASP A 144 -22.44 19.52 4.41
CA ASP A 144 -21.11 18.99 4.78
C ASP A 144 -21.14 17.84 5.80
N SER A 145 -22.29 17.17 5.97
CA SER A 145 -22.41 16.02 6.89
C SER A 145 -22.22 14.66 6.20
N CYS A 146 -22.05 14.66 4.88
CA CYS A 146 -21.85 13.47 4.09
C CYS A 146 -20.47 12.88 4.32
N ARG A 147 -20.41 11.55 4.37
CA ARG A 147 -19.17 10.77 4.39
C ARG A 147 -19.25 9.63 3.38
N LEU A 148 -18.10 9.18 2.92
CA LEU A 148 -17.96 7.99 2.11
C LEU A 148 -17.51 6.82 2.98
N GLU A 149 -18.34 5.79 3.06
CA GLU A 149 -17.94 4.49 3.59
C GLU A 149 -17.57 3.59 2.42
N TYR A 150 -16.30 3.21 2.32
CA TYR A 150 -15.79 2.41 1.22
C TYR A 150 -15.16 1.12 1.73
N THR A 151 -15.19 0.10 0.89
CA THR A 151 -14.39 -1.11 1.07
C THR A 151 -13.22 -1.10 0.10
N LEU A 152 -12.07 -1.64 0.52
CA LEU A 152 -10.86 -1.65 -0.30
C LEU A 152 -10.44 -3.10 -0.59
N ASN A 153 -10.42 -3.45 -1.87
CA ASN A 153 -10.03 -4.78 -2.35
C ASN A 153 -8.75 -4.69 -3.18
N PHE A 154 -8.07 -5.81 -3.38
CA PHE A 154 -6.94 -5.88 -4.30
C PHE A 154 -7.45 -6.06 -5.73
N SER A 155 -7.04 -5.19 -6.65
CA SER A 155 -7.57 -5.17 -8.01
C SER A 155 -7.11 -6.38 -8.83
N THR A 156 -5.87 -6.86 -8.66
CA THR A 156 -5.32 -8.11 -9.21
C THR A 156 -3.94 -8.39 -8.57
N PHE A 157 -3.51 -9.66 -8.52
CA PHE A 157 -2.15 -10.00 -8.09
C PHE A 157 -1.11 -9.49 -9.09
N HIS A 158 -0.51 -8.35 -8.79
CA HIS A 158 0.57 -7.79 -9.58
C HIS A 158 1.91 -8.26 -9.01
N VAL A 159 2.65 -9.05 -9.77
CA VAL A 159 4.01 -9.45 -9.38
C VAL A 159 4.91 -8.24 -9.55
N SER A 160 5.18 -7.52 -8.44
CA SER A 160 6.13 -6.42 -8.48
C SER A 160 7.47 -6.87 -9.06
N PHE A 161 8.14 -5.99 -9.80
CA PHE A 161 9.45 -6.25 -10.40
C PHE A 161 10.44 -6.86 -9.40
N VAL A 162 10.39 -6.38 -8.16
CA VAL A 162 11.18 -6.89 -7.03
C VAL A 162 10.99 -8.39 -6.80
N HIS A 163 9.76 -8.91 -6.86
CA HIS A 163 9.49 -10.34 -6.73
C HIS A 163 10.04 -11.16 -7.91
N VAL A 164 9.96 -10.61 -9.13
CA VAL A 164 10.57 -11.26 -10.32
C VAL A 164 12.08 -11.35 -10.16
N VAL A 165 12.72 -10.26 -9.73
CA VAL A 165 14.17 -10.21 -9.51
C VAL A 165 14.58 -11.21 -8.42
N TYR A 166 13.97 -11.18 -7.24
CA TYR A 166 14.31 -12.12 -6.18
C TYR A 166 14.02 -13.57 -6.56
N GLY A 167 12.91 -13.84 -7.25
CA GLY A 167 12.59 -15.16 -7.78
C GLY A 167 13.66 -15.65 -8.77
N SER A 168 14.11 -14.78 -9.68
CA SER A 168 15.17 -15.11 -10.64
C SER A 168 16.52 -15.38 -9.96
N ILE A 169 16.90 -14.56 -8.98
CA ILE A 169 18.15 -14.75 -8.23
C ILE A 169 18.10 -16.06 -7.45
N LEU A 170 16.98 -16.34 -6.76
CA LEU A 170 16.82 -17.56 -5.98
C LEU A 170 16.89 -18.81 -6.86
N THR A 171 16.21 -18.79 -8.01
CA THR A 171 16.23 -19.92 -8.96
C THR A 171 17.62 -20.15 -9.55
N LEU A 172 18.34 -19.08 -9.92
CA LEU A 172 19.73 -19.18 -10.38
C LEU A 172 20.65 -19.71 -9.28
N ALA A 173 20.50 -19.28 -8.03
CA ALA A 173 21.29 -19.77 -6.91
C ALA A 173 21.04 -21.25 -6.63
N LEU A 174 19.78 -21.70 -6.66
CA LEU A 174 19.41 -23.10 -6.50
C LEU A 174 19.96 -23.97 -7.64
N LEU A 175 19.86 -23.50 -8.89
CA LEU A 175 20.45 -24.19 -10.03
C LEU A 175 21.97 -24.30 -9.89
N TRP A 176 22.63 -23.20 -9.54
CA TRP A 176 24.07 -23.19 -9.31
C TRP A 176 24.49 -24.20 -8.23
N PHE A 177 23.78 -24.22 -7.10
CA PHE A 177 24.03 -25.16 -6.01
C PHE A 177 23.79 -26.62 -6.43
N TYR A 178 22.72 -26.87 -7.20
CA TYR A 178 22.43 -28.18 -7.78
C TYR A 178 23.57 -28.66 -8.68
N TYR A 179 24.04 -27.82 -9.60
CA TYR A 179 25.13 -28.16 -10.51
C TYR A 179 26.47 -28.37 -9.79
N GLN A 180 26.78 -27.54 -8.80
CA GLN A 180 27.99 -27.71 -7.98
C GLN A 180 27.99 -29.04 -7.23
N THR A 181 26.86 -29.39 -6.60
CA THR A 181 26.71 -30.64 -5.86
C THR A 181 26.83 -31.84 -6.80
N ARG A 182 26.14 -31.80 -7.95
CA ARG A 182 26.22 -32.83 -8.98
C ARG A 182 27.64 -32.99 -9.54
N PHE A 183 28.33 -31.89 -9.80
CA PHE A 183 29.72 -31.88 -10.25
C PHE A 183 30.65 -32.52 -9.22
N PHE A 184 30.50 -32.17 -7.95
CA PHE A 184 31.28 -32.73 -6.86
C PHE A 184 31.04 -34.24 -6.71
N VAL A 185 29.77 -34.68 -6.72
CA VAL A 185 29.39 -36.09 -6.65
C VAL A 185 29.92 -36.88 -7.84
N HIS A 186 29.77 -36.37 -9.06
CA HIS A 186 30.31 -37.00 -10.27
C HIS A 186 31.84 -37.16 -10.18
N ARG A 187 32.54 -36.09 -9.76
CA ARG A 187 34.00 -36.13 -9.58
C ARG A 187 34.43 -37.08 -8.47
N PHE A 188 33.64 -37.21 -7.41
CA PHE A 188 33.89 -38.17 -6.33
C PHE A 188 33.75 -39.62 -6.82
N PHE A 189 32.66 -39.95 -7.52
CA PHE A 189 32.46 -41.29 -8.08
C PHE A 189 33.51 -41.65 -9.13
N LYS A 190 33.88 -40.70 -10.00
CA LYS A 190 34.93 -40.91 -11.00
C LYS A 190 36.27 -41.29 -10.36
N ARG A 191 36.69 -40.57 -9.32
CA ARG A 191 37.93 -40.88 -8.58
C ARG A 191 37.91 -42.27 -7.94
N ARG A 192 36.77 -42.67 -7.35
CA ARG A 192 36.62 -44.01 -6.77
C ARG A 192 36.69 -45.13 -7.82
N GLN A 193 36.12 -44.92 -9.00
CA GLN A 193 36.22 -45.89 -10.08
C GLN A 193 37.69 -46.07 -10.54
N GLU A 194 38.41 -44.97 -10.75
CA GLU A 194 39.84 -44.99 -11.12
C GLU A 194 40.72 -45.73 -10.08
N GLU A 195 40.42 -45.60 -8.79
CA GLU A 195 41.11 -46.35 -7.72
C GLU A 195 40.79 -47.86 -7.75
N ILE A 196 39.56 -48.24 -8.07
CA ILE A 196 39.15 -49.65 -8.21
C ILE A 196 39.84 -50.27 -9.41
N ASP A 197 39.84 -49.58 -10.56
CA ASP A 197 40.45 -50.07 -11.80
C ASP A 197 41.96 -50.28 -11.63
N LYS A 198 42.66 -49.37 -10.93
CA LYS A 198 44.09 -49.53 -10.59
C LYS A 198 44.36 -50.77 -9.72
N LYS A 199 43.53 -51.00 -8.69
CA LYS A 199 43.66 -52.18 -7.81
C LYS A 199 43.41 -53.49 -8.57
N ASN A 200 42.52 -53.47 -9.56
CA ASN A 200 42.26 -54.65 -10.40
C ASN A 200 43.45 -54.93 -11.34
N ALA A 201 44.03 -53.89 -11.95
CA ALA A 201 45.21 -54.04 -12.81
C ALA A 201 46.45 -54.57 -12.06
N GLU A 202 46.67 -54.13 -10.82
CA GLU A 202 47.79 -54.62 -10.00
C GLU A 202 47.65 -56.11 -9.64
N LYS A 203 46.41 -56.58 -9.42
CA LYS A 203 46.12 -58.02 -9.19
C LYS A 203 46.38 -58.89 -10.41
N GLU A 204 46.11 -58.40 -11.62
CA GLU A 204 46.38 -59.16 -12.85
C GLU A 204 47.88 -59.32 -13.13
N HIS A 205 48.72 -58.39 -12.66
CA HIS A 205 50.17 -58.45 -12.87
C HIS A 205 50.92 -59.30 -11.82
N ASN A 206 50.29 -59.65 -10.70
CA ASN A 206 50.88 -60.46 -9.63
C ASN A 206 49.97 -61.65 -9.27
N PRO A 207 49.88 -62.68 -10.15
CA PRO A 207 49.00 -63.84 -9.97
C PRO A 207 49.43 -64.79 -8.84
#